data_AF-U5QLP3-F1
#
_entry.id   AF-U5QLP3-F1
#
_cell.length_a   1.000
_cell.length_b   1.000
_cell.length_c   1.000
_cell.angle_alpha   90.00
_cell.angle_beta   90.00
_cell.angle_gamma   90.00
#
_symmetry.space_group_name_H-M   'P 1'
#
loop_
_entity.id
_entity.type
_entity.pdbx_description
1 polymer ?
#
loop_
_entity_poly.entity_id
_entity_poly.type
_entity_poly.pdbx_seq_one_letter_code
_entity_poly.pdbx_strand_id
1 'polypeptide(L)'
;MTVTLQKVETEIIEILDDMTQDWDLEVEEITPKTSLVNELEFASIDYVQLVVAIEEHFGRKLDFSELILNDGKYVSDISVAELVNFVTRKLNQD
;
A
#
# COMPACT_ATOMS: atom_id res chain seq x y z
N MET A 1 10.66 12.31 10.98
CA MET A 1 9.41 13.12 10.97
C MET A 1 8.33 12.24 11.54
N THR A 2 7.46 12.75 12.42
CA THR A 2 6.31 11.96 12.90
C THR A 2 5.12 12.19 11.97
N VAL A 3 4.65 11.14 11.31
CA VAL A 3 3.46 11.16 10.44
C VAL A 3 2.27 10.54 11.17
N THR A 4 1.07 11.02 10.85
CA THR A 4 -0.19 10.48 11.40
C THR A 4 -0.75 9.38 10.49
N LEU A 5 -1.48 8.43 11.08
CA LEU A 5 -2.14 7.35 10.34
C LEU A 5 -3.09 7.91 9.28
N GLN A 6 -3.91 8.89 9.65
CA GLN A 6 -4.87 9.52 8.73
C GLN A 6 -4.17 10.17 7.52
N LYS A 7 -3.03 10.82 7.73
CA LYS A 7 -2.28 11.44 6.63
C LYS A 7 -1.78 10.37 5.66
N VAL A 8 -1.15 9.32 6.18
CA VAL A 8 -0.65 8.21 5.37
C VAL A 8 -1.80 7.49 4.66
N GLU A 9 -2.95 7.34 5.30
CA GLU A 9 -4.14 6.75 4.69
C GLU A 9 -4.58 7.52 3.45
N THR A 10 -4.76 8.84 3.56
CA THR A 10 -5.13 9.68 2.42
C THR A 10 -4.11 9.59 1.29
N GLU A 11 -2.81 9.72 1.61
CA GLU A 11 -1.75 9.68 0.59
C GLU A 11 -1.64 8.29 -0.07
N ILE A 12 -1.86 7.20 0.67
CA ILE A 12 -1.86 5.84 0.09
C ILE A 12 -3.08 5.61 -0.80
N ILE A 13 -4.26 6.07 -0.40
CA ILE A 13 -5.47 5.98 -1.23
C ILE A 13 -5.27 6.77 -2.53
N GLU A 14 -4.73 7.99 -2.47
CA GLU A 14 -4.41 8.80 -3.66
C GLU A 14 -3.43 8.08 -4.60
N ILE A 15 -2.37 7.46 -4.07
CA ILE A 15 -1.43 6.67 -4.88
C ILE A 15 -2.13 5.48 -5.55
N LEU A 16 -2.99 4.77 -4.82
CA LEU A 16 -3.72 3.62 -5.36
C LEU A 16 -4.70 4.06 -6.44
N ASP A 17 -5.49 5.11 -6.21
CA ASP A 17 -6.41 5.69 -7.20
C ASP A 17 -5.64 6.09 -8.47
N ASP A 18 -4.51 6.78 -8.33
CA ASP A 18 -3.67 7.18 -9.47
C ASP A 18 -3.14 5.96 -10.26
N MET A 19 -2.76 4.88 -9.57
CA MET A 19 -2.27 3.66 -10.19
C MET A 19 -3.37 2.86 -10.90
N THR A 20 -4.59 2.85 -10.36
CA THR A 20 -5.68 2.00 -10.83
C THR A 20 -6.74 2.75 -11.65
N GLN A 21 -6.60 4.06 -11.86
CA GLN A 21 -7.61 4.90 -12.55
C GLN A 21 -8.03 4.38 -13.94
N ASP A 22 -7.11 3.74 -14.66
CA ASP A 22 -7.34 3.21 -16.01
C ASP A 22 -7.63 1.70 -16.03
N TRP A 23 -7.78 1.08 -14.85
CA TRP A 23 -8.04 -0.35 -14.72
C TRP A 23 -9.55 -0.59 -14.77
N ASP A 24 -9.96 -1.69 -15.39
CA ASP A 24 -11.37 -2.10 -15.50
C ASP A 24 -11.78 -2.86 -14.22
N LEU A 25 -11.79 -2.16 -13.08
CA LEU A 25 -12.11 -2.71 -11.76
C LEU A 25 -13.60 -2.54 -11.42
N GLU A 26 -14.16 -3.48 -10.66
CA GLU A 26 -15.52 -3.37 -10.11
C GLU A 26 -15.61 -2.43 -8.89
N VAL A 27 -14.46 -1.96 -8.39
CA VAL A 27 -14.38 -1.09 -7.20
C VAL A 27 -14.67 0.36 -7.58
N GLU A 28 -15.73 0.94 -7.00
CA GLU A 28 -16.09 2.35 -7.21
C GLU A 28 -15.26 3.32 -6.34
N GLU A 29 -14.86 2.90 -5.13
CA GLU A 29 -14.11 3.73 -4.18
C GLU A 29 -13.13 2.86 -3.39
N ILE A 30 -11.87 3.29 -3.33
CA ILE A 30 -10.85 2.64 -2.49
C ILE A 30 -11.05 3.08 -1.03
N THR A 31 -11.23 2.11 -0.15
CA THR A 31 -11.43 2.32 1.28
C THR A 31 -10.34 1.62 2.08
N PRO A 32 -10.19 1.89 3.39
CA PRO A 32 -9.23 1.17 4.23
C PRO A 32 -9.45 -0.36 4.28
N LYS A 33 -10.65 -0.85 3.92
CA LYS A 33 -10.97 -2.27 3.91
C LYS A 33 -10.66 -2.94 2.56
N THR A 34 -10.42 -2.16 1.53
CA THR A 34 -10.21 -2.65 0.16
C THR A 34 -8.97 -3.53 0.10
N SER A 35 -9.11 -4.68 -0.54
CA SER A 35 -8.09 -5.70 -0.70
C SER A 35 -7.26 -5.47 -1.96
N LEU A 36 -5.93 -5.46 -1.86
CA LEU A 36 -5.08 -5.15 -3.01
C LEU A 36 -5.17 -6.21 -4.10
N VAL A 37 -5.20 -7.50 -3.75
CA VAL A 37 -5.28 -8.59 -4.73
C VAL A 37 -6.72 -8.94 -5.05
N ASN A 38 -7.55 -9.17 -4.03
CA ASN A 38 -8.90 -9.67 -4.28
C ASN A 38 -9.85 -8.63 -4.88
N GLU A 39 -9.64 -7.33 -4.65
CA GLU A 39 -10.55 -6.28 -5.12
C GLU A 39 -9.87 -5.36 -6.15
N LEU A 40 -8.62 -4.95 -5.92
CA LEU A 40 -7.87 -4.14 -6.90
C LEU A 40 -7.11 -5.00 -7.92
N GLU A 41 -7.23 -6.33 -7.87
CA GLU A 41 -6.61 -7.26 -8.83
C GLU A 41 -5.09 -7.10 -9.00
N PHE A 42 -4.37 -6.62 -7.98
CA PHE A 42 -2.91 -6.43 -8.04
C PHE A 42 -2.18 -7.73 -8.38
N ALA A 43 -1.39 -7.70 -9.44
CA ALA A 43 -0.40 -8.72 -9.73
C ALA A 43 0.94 -8.40 -9.05
N SER A 44 1.89 -9.34 -9.10
CA SER A 44 3.21 -9.16 -8.49
C SER A 44 3.99 -7.96 -9.04
N ILE A 45 3.75 -7.58 -10.31
CA ILE A 45 4.41 -6.41 -10.92
C ILE A 45 3.85 -5.10 -10.36
N ASP A 46 2.55 -5.05 -10.07
CA ASP A 46 1.88 -3.85 -9.56
C ASP A 46 2.30 -3.57 -8.11
N TYR A 47 2.52 -4.62 -7.32
CA TYR A 47 3.13 -4.48 -5.99
C TYR A 47 4.49 -3.81 -6.04
N VAL A 48 5.34 -4.16 -7.01
CA VAL A 48 6.67 -3.53 -7.14
C VAL A 48 6.50 -2.06 -7.50
N GLN A 49 5.57 -1.72 -8.38
CA GLN A 49 5.29 -0.33 -8.75
C GLN A 49 4.72 0.49 -7.58
N LEU A 50 3.81 -0.10 -6.80
CA LEU A 50 3.24 0.53 -5.60
C LEU A 50 4.32 0.83 -4.58
N VAL A 51 5.22 -0.13 -4.32
CA VAL A 51 6.36 0.09 -3.43
C VAL A 51 7.21 1.27 -3.91
N VAL A 52 7.54 1.32 -5.20
CA VAL A 52 8.33 2.41 -5.77
C VAL A 52 7.59 3.76 -5.62
N ALA A 53 6.30 3.81 -5.95
CA ALA A 53 5.48 5.02 -5.85
C ALA A 53 5.41 5.55 -4.42
N ILE A 54 5.22 4.67 -3.43
CA ILE A 54 5.22 5.03 -2.01
C ILE A 54 6.59 5.58 -1.59
N GLU A 55 7.68 4.89 -1.94
CA GLU A 55 9.03 5.33 -1.57
C GLU A 55 9.39 6.69 -2.19
N GLU A 56 9.00 6.93 -3.44
CA GLU A 56 9.17 8.22 -4.12
C GLU A 56 8.33 9.31 -3.47
N HIS A 57 7.05 9.04 -3.17
CA HIS A 57 6.14 9.98 -2.53
C HIS A 57 6.65 10.43 -1.16
N PHE A 58 7.11 9.49 -0.32
CA PHE A 58 7.60 9.79 1.03
C PHE A 58 9.10 10.14 1.07
N GLY A 59 9.82 10.04 -0.05
CA GLY A 59 11.25 10.30 -0.15
C GLY A 59 12.11 9.39 0.74
N ARG A 60 11.63 8.18 1.03
CA ARG A 60 12.30 7.24 1.95
C ARG A 60 12.19 5.81 1.42
N LYS A 61 13.29 5.06 1.49
CA LYS A 61 13.29 3.62 1.26
C LYS A 61 12.62 2.91 2.43
N LEU A 62 11.60 2.10 2.13
CA LEU A 62 10.83 1.34 3.09
C LEU A 62 11.05 -0.14 2.75
N ASP A 63 11.68 -0.90 3.64
CA ASP A 63 11.93 -2.32 3.39
C ASP A 63 10.62 -3.12 3.45
N PHE A 64 9.94 -3.24 2.31
CA PHE A 64 8.67 -3.94 2.14
C PHE A 64 8.79 -5.47 2.16
N SER A 65 10.00 -6.03 2.33
CA SER A 65 10.16 -7.49 2.47
C SER A 65 9.37 -8.04 3.66
N GLU A 66 9.21 -7.26 4.73
CA GLU A 66 8.38 -7.58 5.89
C GLU A 66 6.88 -7.58 5.63
N LEU A 67 6.40 -6.81 4.63
CA LEU A 67 4.98 -6.78 4.27
C LEU A 67 4.60 -8.03 3.46
N ILE A 68 5.54 -8.49 2.63
CA ILE A 68 5.37 -9.66 1.77
C ILE A 68 5.56 -10.96 2.57
N LEU A 69 6.35 -10.94 3.65
CA LEU A 69 6.69 -12.12 4.44
C LEU A 69 6.19 -11.98 5.90
N ASN A 70 5.05 -12.59 6.21
CA ASN A 70 4.53 -12.67 7.58
C ASN A 70 4.72 -14.08 8.14
N ASP A 71 5.46 -14.22 9.25
CA ASP A 71 5.82 -15.50 9.87
C ASP A 71 6.43 -16.53 8.90
N GLY A 72 7.24 -16.06 7.94
CA GLY A 72 7.85 -16.92 6.91
C GLY A 72 6.89 -17.40 5.83
N LYS A 73 5.66 -16.88 5.78
CA LYS A 73 4.69 -17.11 4.71
C LYS A 73 4.53 -15.87 3.86
N TYR A 74 4.40 -16.09 2.55
CA TYR A 74 4.00 -15.04 1.64
C TYR A 74 2.57 -14.62 1.96
N VAL A 75 2.37 -13.35 2.28
CA VAL A 75 1.04 -12.79 2.44
C VAL A 75 0.41 -12.72 1.05
N SER A 76 -0.68 -13.47 0.86
CA SER A 76 -1.34 -13.59 -0.45
C SER A 76 -2.19 -12.38 -0.79
N ASP A 77 -2.66 -11.65 0.22
CA ASP A 77 -3.42 -10.42 0.04
C ASP A 77 -3.39 -9.59 1.33
N ILE A 78 -3.42 -8.26 1.20
CA ILE A 78 -3.50 -7.30 2.31
C ILE A 78 -4.56 -6.25 1.99
N SER A 79 -5.14 -5.69 3.04
CA SER A 79 -6.00 -4.51 2.96
C SER A 79 -5.19 -3.21 2.89
N VAL A 80 -5.82 -2.15 2.38
CA VAL A 80 -5.27 -0.79 2.42
C VAL A 80 -4.92 -0.38 3.85
N ALA A 81 -5.74 -0.71 4.85
CA ALA A 81 -5.44 -0.41 6.26
C ALA A 81 -4.15 -1.10 6.74
N GLU A 82 -3.88 -2.33 6.34
CA GLU A 82 -2.65 -3.03 6.69
C GLU A 82 -1.43 -2.38 6.05
N LEU A 83 -1.53 -1.99 4.77
CA LEU A 83 -0.50 -1.23 4.07
C LEU A 83 -0.23 0.12 4.77
N VAL A 84 -1.27 0.88 5.08
CA VAL A 84 -1.18 2.18 5.77
C VAL A 84 -0.53 2.04 7.13
N ASN A 85 -0.90 1.03 7.92
CA ASN A 85 -0.28 0.75 9.21
C ASN A 85 1.21 0.42 9.06
N PHE A 86 1.57 -0.39 8.07
CA PHE A 86 2.95 -0.73 7.77
C PHE A 86 3.78 0.50 7.41
N VAL A 87 3.32 1.30 6.45
CA VAL A 87 4.00 2.50 5.98
C VAL A 87 4.14 3.51 7.11
N THR A 88 3.07 3.77 7.87
CA THR A 88 3.10 4.67 9.04
C THR A 88 4.13 4.22 10.07
N ARG A 89 4.20 2.92 10.37
CA ARG A 89 5.19 2.36 11.30
C ARG A 89 6.61 2.58 10.77
N LYS A 90 6.87 2.27 9.49
CA LYS A 90 8.20 2.43 8.89
C LYS A 90 8.63 3.89 8.80
N LEU A 91 7.73 4.82 8.50
CA LEU A 91 8.02 6.26 8.46
C LEU A 91 8.34 6.84 9.83
N ASN A 92 7.73 6.29 10.89
CA ASN A 92 7.93 6.71 12.27
C ASN A 92 9.06 5.96 13.01
N GLN A 93 9.62 4.91 12.42
CA GLN A 93 10.84 4.26 12.90
C GLN A 93 12.06 5.04 12.40
N ASP A 94 12.96 5.47 13.27
CA ASP A 94 14.24 6.09 12.89
C ASP A 94 15.23 5.02 12.40
#